data_AF-A0AAU9TAI4-F1
#
_entry.id   AF-A0AAU9TAI4-F1
#
_cell.length_a   1.000
_cell.length_b   1.000
_cell.length_c   1.000
_cell.angle_alpha   90.00
_cell.angle_beta   90.00
_cell.angle_gamma   90.00
#
_symmetry.space_group_name_H-M   'P 1'
#
loop_
_entity.id
_entity.type
_entity.pdbx_description
1 polymer ?
#
loop_
_entity_poly.entity_id
_entity_poly.type
_entity_poly.pdbx_seq_one_letter_code
_entity_poly.pdbx_strand_id
1 'polypeptide(L)'
;MLQALDNATATASTIQVLMSDGGGFEDDGFGRSCLCDCLELYEDAADRLEEAVRVFVTKEQRETVKVMVSAAMEAAATCEDGFKERDGGDGGGGHMTWTSPIGGENYKLFELGEIALCVSNMLSSVTSMSF
;
A
#
# COMPACT_ATOMS: atom_id res chain seq x y z
N MET A 1 -3.24 -11.81 -2.54
CA MET A 1 -1.93 -11.41 -3.11
C MET A 1 -2.06 -10.89 -4.53
N LEU A 2 -2.52 -11.65 -5.53
CA LEU A 2 -2.70 -11.10 -6.90
C LEU A 2 -3.59 -9.85 -6.93
N GLN A 3 -4.74 -9.86 -6.24
CA GLN A 3 -5.58 -8.66 -6.13
C GLN A 3 -4.88 -7.48 -5.43
N ALA A 4 -3.99 -7.77 -4.46
CA ALA A 4 -3.21 -6.74 -3.77
C ALA A 4 -2.16 -6.14 -4.73
N LEU A 5 -1.51 -6.99 -5.53
CA LEU A 5 -0.57 -6.57 -6.57
C LEU A 5 -1.27 -5.69 -7.62
N ASP A 6 -2.40 -6.16 -8.16
CA ASP A 6 -3.20 -5.40 -9.13
C ASP A 6 -3.61 -4.03 -8.56
N ASN A 7 -4.01 -3.99 -7.28
CA ASN A 7 -4.33 -2.74 -6.60
C ASN A 7 -3.10 -1.84 -6.50
N ALA A 8 -1.96 -2.35 -6.03
CA ALA A 8 -0.74 -1.55 -5.88
C ALA A 8 -0.27 -0.94 -7.22
N THR A 9 -0.23 -1.74 -8.28
CA THR A 9 0.15 -1.28 -9.63
C THR A 9 -0.85 -0.27 -10.19
N ALA A 10 -2.15 -0.48 -9.99
CA ALA A 10 -3.18 0.47 -10.40
C ALA A 10 -3.09 1.79 -9.63
N THR A 11 -2.78 1.75 -8.33
CA THR A 11 -2.59 2.95 -7.52
C THR A 11 -1.35 3.72 -7.94
N ALA A 12 -0.22 3.05 -8.20
CA ALA A 12 0.97 3.69 -8.76
C ALA A 12 0.67 4.43 -10.07
N SER A 13 -0.14 3.82 -10.94
CA SER A 13 -0.59 4.45 -12.19
C SER A 13 -1.51 5.66 -11.92
N THR A 14 -2.40 5.55 -10.93
CA THR A 14 -3.29 6.64 -10.51
C THR A 14 -2.51 7.84 -9.97
N ILE A 15 -1.48 7.59 -9.16
CA ILE A 15 -0.58 8.63 -8.64
C ILE A 15 0.11 9.39 -9.78
N GLN A 16 0.63 8.67 -10.78
CA GLN A 16 1.24 9.32 -11.96
C GLN A 16 0.24 10.23 -12.71
N VAL A 17 -1.02 9.82 -12.81
CA VAL A 17 -2.09 10.64 -13.41
C VAL A 17 -2.36 11.89 -12.57
N LEU A 18 -2.45 11.77 -11.25
CA LEU A 18 -2.65 12.91 -10.34
C LEU A 18 -1.49 13.92 -10.42
N MET A 19 -0.28 13.43 -10.69
CA MET A 19 0.92 14.26 -10.86
C MET A 19 1.10 14.84 -12.27
N SER A 20 0.26 14.46 -13.23
CA SER A 20 0.34 14.94 -14.62
C SER A 20 -0.34 16.30 -14.78
N ASP A 21 -0.13 16.94 -15.94
CA ASP A 21 -0.85 18.16 -16.33
C ASP A 21 -2.36 17.89 -16.36
N GLY A 22 -3.15 18.74 -15.71
CA GLY A 22 -4.58 18.55 -15.45
C GLY A 22 -4.92 17.56 -14.33
N GLY A 23 -3.92 17.02 -13.62
CA GLY A 23 -4.08 16.02 -12.55
C GLY A 23 -4.55 16.58 -11.19
N GLY A 24 -4.64 17.90 -11.07
CA GLY A 24 -5.16 18.59 -9.88
C GLY A 24 -4.12 18.91 -8.80
N PHE A 25 -2.86 18.49 -8.99
CA PHE A 25 -1.74 18.73 -8.05
C PHE A 25 -0.59 19.55 -8.67
N GLU A 26 -0.85 20.26 -9.76
CA GLU A 26 0.16 21.05 -10.49
C GLU A 26 0.69 22.21 -9.66
N ASP A 27 -0.20 22.91 -8.96
CA ASP A 27 0.11 24.05 -8.10
C ASP A 27 0.22 23.69 -6.61
N ASP A 28 -0.02 22.43 -6.24
CA ASP A 28 0.04 21.95 -4.86
C ASP A 28 1.38 21.29 -4.54
N GLY A 29 2.39 22.11 -4.20
CA GLY A 29 3.74 21.61 -3.95
C GLY A 29 3.85 20.56 -2.83
N PHE A 30 3.05 20.71 -1.75
CA PHE A 30 3.02 19.71 -0.67
C PHE A 30 2.35 18.43 -1.15
N GLY A 31 1.14 18.52 -1.72
CA GLY A 31 0.41 17.36 -2.22
C GLY A 31 1.19 16.60 -3.29
N ARG A 32 1.91 17.31 -4.16
CA ARG A 32 2.79 16.72 -5.17
C ARG A 32 3.98 15.99 -4.55
N SER A 33 4.58 16.53 -3.49
CA SER A 33 5.65 15.82 -2.76
C SER A 33 5.12 14.53 -2.14
N CYS A 34 3.97 14.59 -1.46
CA CYS A 34 3.33 13.38 -0.91
C CYS A 34 3.01 12.36 -1.99
N LEU A 35 2.53 12.79 -3.16
CA LEU A 35 2.28 11.89 -4.30
C LEU A 35 3.57 11.26 -4.82
N CYS A 36 4.68 11.99 -4.90
CA CYS A 36 5.99 11.40 -5.25
C CYS A 36 6.38 10.31 -4.25
N ASP A 37 6.31 10.60 -2.95
CA ASP A 37 6.69 9.65 -1.90
C ASP A 37 5.78 8.40 -1.94
N CYS A 38 4.47 8.61 -2.12
CA CYS A 38 3.51 7.52 -2.31
C CYS A 38 3.81 6.70 -3.57
N LEU A 39 4.26 7.32 -4.68
CA LEU A 39 4.58 6.59 -5.90
C LEU A 39 5.71 5.58 -5.65
N GLU A 40 6.80 6.03 -5.01
CA GLU A 40 7.93 5.17 -4.67
C GLU A 40 7.50 4.02 -3.75
N LEU A 41 6.68 4.32 -2.73
CA LEU A 41 6.12 3.31 -1.83
C LEU A 41 5.25 2.28 -2.54
N TYR A 42 4.43 2.70 -3.52
CA TYR A 42 3.54 1.80 -4.26
C TYR A 42 4.26 0.95 -5.31
N GLU A 43 5.30 1.48 -5.96
CA GLU A 43 6.18 0.72 -6.83
C GLU A 43 6.93 -0.36 -6.02
N ASP A 44 7.49 0.03 -4.87
CA ASP A 44 8.16 -0.88 -3.93
C ASP A 44 7.21 -1.96 -3.37
N ALA A 45 5.96 -1.58 -3.06
CA ALA A 45 4.91 -2.51 -2.64
C ALA A 45 4.51 -3.48 -3.75
N ALA A 46 4.41 -3.02 -5.00
CA ALA A 46 4.11 -3.88 -6.14
C ALA A 46 5.20 -4.94 -6.35
N ASP A 47 6.48 -4.53 -6.32
CA ASP A 47 7.61 -5.45 -6.44
C ASP A 47 7.62 -6.51 -5.31
N ARG A 48 7.36 -6.09 -4.07
CA ARG A 48 7.23 -6.99 -2.92
C ARG A 48 6.07 -7.98 -3.08
N LEU A 49 4.93 -7.52 -3.55
CA LEU A 49 3.75 -8.37 -3.75
C LEU A 49 3.96 -9.35 -4.90
N GLU A 50 4.64 -8.95 -5.97
CA GLU A 50 5.05 -9.85 -7.04
C GLU A 50 5.96 -10.96 -6.51
N GLU A 51 6.99 -10.60 -5.74
CA GLU A 51 7.88 -11.59 -5.14
C GLU A 51 7.14 -12.47 -4.12
N ALA A 52 6.23 -11.90 -3.32
CA ALA A 52 5.39 -12.66 -2.39
C ALA A 52 4.56 -13.72 -3.12
N VAL A 53 4.01 -13.40 -4.30
CA VAL A 53 3.29 -14.35 -5.15
C VAL A 53 4.22 -15.48 -5.62
N ARG A 54 5.42 -15.14 -6.11
CA ARG A 54 6.41 -16.12 -6.58
C ARG A 54 6.80 -17.08 -5.45
N VAL A 55 7.17 -16.54 -4.29
CA VAL A 55 7.57 -17.31 -3.09
C VAL A 55 6.41 -18.14 -2.54
N PHE A 56 5.19 -17.62 -2.56
CA PHE A 56 4.02 -18.37 -2.10
C PHE A 56 3.77 -19.63 -2.93
N VAL A 57 3.98 -19.55 -4.24
CA VAL A 57 3.79 -20.69 -5.16
C VAL A 57 4.83 -21.79 -4.93
N THR A 58 6.06 -21.46 -4.53
CA THR A 58 7.11 -22.46 -4.24
C THR A 58 6.92 -23.16 -2.89
N LYS A 59 6.09 -22.62 -1.99
CA LYS A 59 5.76 -23.15 -0.65
C LYS A 59 6.92 -23.23 0.35
N GLU A 60 8.09 -22.69 0.03
CA GLU A 60 9.31 -22.88 0.83
C GLU A 60 9.54 -21.79 1.88
N GLN A 61 9.09 -20.55 1.65
CA GLN A 61 9.46 -19.41 2.51
C GLN A 61 8.25 -18.57 2.94
N ARG A 62 7.41 -19.14 3.80
CA ARG A 62 6.14 -18.51 4.21
C ARG A 62 6.30 -17.27 5.08
N GLU A 63 7.35 -17.22 5.89
CA GLU A 63 7.68 -16.00 6.66
C GLU A 63 8.09 -14.86 5.73
N THR A 64 8.80 -15.16 4.64
CA THR A 64 9.12 -14.19 3.59
C THR A 64 7.85 -13.59 2.96
N VAL A 65 6.85 -14.42 2.66
CA VAL A 65 5.54 -13.95 2.15
C VAL A 65 4.88 -12.99 3.13
N LYS A 66 4.88 -13.31 4.43
CA LYS A 66 4.27 -12.44 5.45
C LYS A 66 4.98 -11.09 5.51
N VAL A 67 6.30 -11.09 5.55
CA VAL A 67 7.11 -9.86 5.58
C VAL A 67 6.82 -8.99 4.36
N MET A 68 6.80 -9.57 3.17
CA MET A 68 6.53 -8.84 1.93
C MET A 68 5.12 -8.25 1.89
N VAL A 69 4.10 -9.02 2.29
CA VAL A 69 2.72 -8.54 2.34
C VAL A 69 2.55 -7.46 3.41
N SER A 70 3.12 -7.64 4.60
CA SER A 70 3.09 -6.63 5.67
C SER A 70 3.77 -5.33 5.24
N ALA A 71 4.92 -5.40 4.56
CA ALA A 71 5.60 -4.22 4.04
C ALA A 71 4.74 -3.46 3.01
N ALA A 72 4.00 -4.16 2.14
CA ALA A 72 3.06 -3.51 1.23
C ALA A 72 1.87 -2.85 1.95
N MET A 73 1.40 -3.43 3.06
CA MET A 73 0.38 -2.79 3.90
C MET A 73 0.92 -1.53 4.60
N GLU A 74 2.17 -1.59 5.09
CA GLU A 74 2.85 -0.44 5.69
C GLU A 74 3.01 0.69 4.66
N ALA A 75 3.36 0.40 3.42
CA ALA A 75 3.43 1.38 2.34
C ALA A 75 2.11 2.16 2.17
N ALA A 76 0.96 1.47 2.17
CA ALA A 76 -0.36 2.11 2.11
C ALA A 76 -0.65 3.00 3.32
N ALA A 77 -0.31 2.53 4.53
CA ALA A 77 -0.50 3.29 5.76
C ALA A 77 0.39 4.53 5.81
N THR A 78 1.67 4.40 5.47
CA THR A 78 2.63 5.50 5.40
C THR A 78 2.21 6.53 4.36
N CYS A 79 1.75 6.10 3.18
CA CYS A 79 1.22 7.01 2.17
C CYS A 79 0.02 7.81 2.70
N GLU A 80 -0.92 7.14 3.37
CA GLU A 80 -2.08 7.81 3.98
C GLU A 80 -1.67 8.81 5.07
N ASP A 81 -0.70 8.46 5.92
CA ASP A 81 -0.23 9.32 7.00
C ASP A 81 0.53 10.54 6.47
N GLY A 82 1.27 10.42 5.36
CA GLY A 82 1.95 11.55 4.72
C GLY A 82 1.01 12.69 4.34
N PHE A 83 -0.22 12.39 3.90
CA PHE A 83 -1.22 13.41 3.61
C PHE A 83 -1.80 14.07 4.87
N LYS A 84 -1.85 13.34 6.00
CA LYS A 84 -2.34 13.87 7.29
C LYS A 84 -1.35 14.83 7.94
N GLU A 85 -0.06 14.74 7.61
CA GLU A 85 0.96 15.67 8.15
C GLU A 85 0.67 17.14 7.78
N ARG A 86 -0.04 17.37 6.67
CA ARG A 86 -0.49 18.70 6.23
C ARG A 86 -1.40 19.38 7.25
N ASP A 87 -2.16 18.62 8.03
CA ASP A 87 -3.14 19.13 8.99
C ASP A 87 -2.48 19.66 10.27
N GLY A 88 -1.15 19.76 10.28
CA GLY A 88 -0.36 20.26 11.40
C GLY A 88 -0.19 19.16 12.43
N GLY A 89 0.94 18.46 12.34
CA GLY A 89 1.37 17.46 13.34
C GLY A 89 1.27 17.93 14.79
N ASP A 90 1.18 19.24 15.05
CA ASP A 90 1.02 19.85 16.37
C ASP A 90 -0.05 20.98 16.38
N GLY A 91 -1.31 20.70 16.71
CA GLY A 91 -2.22 21.68 17.32
C GLY A 91 -2.64 22.94 16.52
N GLY A 92 -2.53 22.96 15.20
CA GLY A 92 -2.99 24.08 14.36
C GLY A 92 -4.50 24.02 14.07
N GLY A 93 -5.31 24.65 14.91
CA GLY A 93 -6.78 24.65 14.77
C GLY A 93 -7.28 25.17 13.42
N GLY A 94 -7.78 24.24 12.60
CA GLY A 94 -8.56 24.51 11.40
C GLY A 94 -9.37 23.26 11.01
N HIS A 95 -10.68 23.39 10.91
CA HIS A 95 -11.63 22.31 10.61
C HIS A 95 -11.59 21.91 9.12
N MET A 96 -10.49 21.31 8.66
CA MET A 96 -10.45 20.61 7.37
C MET A 96 -9.36 19.54 7.44
N THR A 97 -9.76 18.28 7.53
CA THR A 97 -8.85 17.15 7.41
C THR A 97 -8.48 17.00 5.94
N TRP A 98 -7.20 17.09 5.59
CA TRP A 98 -6.74 16.82 4.24
C TRP A 98 -6.86 15.33 3.96
N THR A 99 -7.85 14.95 3.17
CA THR A 99 -8.05 13.56 2.76
C THR A 99 -7.09 13.21 1.62
N SER A 100 -6.39 12.09 1.76
CA SER A 100 -5.59 11.52 0.67
C SER A 100 -6.45 11.34 -0.59
N PRO A 101 -5.97 11.80 -1.77
CA PRO A 101 -6.68 11.58 -3.04
C PRO A 101 -6.78 10.10 -3.42
N ILE A 102 -6.00 9.23 -2.76
CA ILE A 102 -5.94 7.79 -2.96
C ILE A 102 -6.27 7.01 -1.67
N GLY A 103 -7.01 7.62 -0.74
CA GLY A 103 -7.31 7.00 0.56
C GLY A 103 -8.15 5.73 0.44
N GLY A 104 -9.00 5.63 -0.59
CA GLY A 104 -9.76 4.40 -0.86
C GLY A 104 -8.86 3.25 -1.30
N GLU A 105 -7.87 3.55 -2.14
CA GLU A 105 -6.87 2.62 -2.65
C GLU A 105 -5.92 2.14 -1.55
N ASN A 106 -5.50 3.06 -0.67
CA ASN A 106 -4.71 2.76 0.54
C ASN A 106 -5.44 1.75 1.43
N TYR A 107 -6.70 2.05 1.77
CA TYR A 107 -7.53 1.16 2.59
C TYR A 107 -7.71 -0.21 1.94
N LYS A 108 -7.99 -0.23 0.63
CA LYS A 108 -8.17 -1.48 -0.11
C LYS A 108 -6.90 -2.32 -0.15
N LEU A 109 -5.72 -1.71 -0.29
CA LEU A 109 -4.45 -2.46 -0.24
C LEU A 109 -4.26 -3.10 1.14
N PHE A 110 -4.58 -2.36 2.20
CA PHE A 110 -4.52 -2.86 3.57
C PHE A 110 -5.43 -4.09 3.78
N GLU A 111 -6.70 -4.00 3.40
CA GLU A 111 -7.66 -5.12 3.51
C GLU A 111 -7.20 -6.35 2.70
N LEU A 112 -6.74 -6.14 1.46
CA LEU A 112 -6.25 -7.22 0.61
C LEU A 112 -4.99 -7.88 1.20
N GLY A 113 -4.14 -7.09 1.88
CA GLY A 113 -2.99 -7.57 2.64
C GLY A 113 -3.41 -8.42 3.83
N GLU A 114 -4.37 -7.97 4.65
CA GLU A 114 -4.90 -8.75 5.78
C GLU A 114 -5.49 -10.10 5.32
N ILE A 115 -6.28 -10.09 4.23
CA ILE A 115 -6.83 -11.31 3.64
C ILE A 115 -5.70 -12.24 3.19
N ALA A 116 -4.66 -11.71 2.55
CA ALA A 116 -3.51 -12.49 2.10
C ALA A 116 -2.73 -13.12 3.27
N LEU A 117 -2.52 -12.38 4.37
CA LEU A 117 -1.87 -12.89 5.58
C LEU A 117 -2.71 -13.97 6.24
N CYS A 118 -4.03 -13.77 6.35
CA CYS A 118 -4.96 -14.74 6.92
C CYS A 118 -4.91 -16.07 6.15
N VAL A 119 -4.98 -16.03 4.81
CA VAL A 119 -4.85 -17.22 3.96
C VAL A 119 -3.49 -17.90 4.13
N SER A 120 -2.41 -17.13 4.17
CA SER A 120 -1.05 -17.65 4.36
C SER A 120 -0.86 -18.35 5.72
N ASN A 121 -1.49 -17.82 6.76
CA ASN A 121 -1.51 -18.42 8.11
C ASN A 121 -2.33 -19.72 8.16
N MET A 122 -3.53 -19.73 7.57
CA MET A 122 -4.37 -20.93 7.51
C MET A 122 -3.66 -22.08 6.79
N LEU A 123 -3.02 -21.80 5.66
CA LEU A 123 -2.25 -22.80 4.93
C LEU A 123 -1.08 -23.33 5.76
N SER A 124 -0.49 -22.51 6.65
CA SER A 124 0.62 -22.90 7.52
C SER A 124 0.17 -23.90 8.57
N SER A 125 -0.99 -23.66 9.17
CA SER A 125 -1.61 -24.59 10.11
C SER A 125 -2.01 -25.92 9.46
N VAL A 126 -2.52 -25.92 8.23
CA VAL A 126 -2.89 -27.17 7.54
C VAL A 126 -1.67 -28.05 7.26
N THR A 127 -0.55 -27.47 6.81
CA THR A 127 0.68 -28.25 6.57
C THR A 127 1.33 -28.77 7.84
N SER A 128 1.21 -28.09 8.99
CA SER A 128 1.73 -28.61 10.26
C SER A 128 0.90 -29.76 10.83
N MET A 129 -0.33 -29.97 10.34
CA MET A 129 -1.21 -31.08 10.73
C MET A 129 -1.10 -32.31 9.81
N SER A 130 -0.17 -32.30 8.85
CA SER A 130 0.08 -33.44 7.99
C SER A 130 0.77 -34.56 8.80
N PHE A 131 0.12 -35.73 8.88
CA PHE A 131 0.59 -36.94 9.58
C PHE A 131 1.77 -37.63 8.90
#